data_AF-A0A7W0GI97-F1
#
_entry.id   AF-A0A7W0GI97-F1
#
_cell.length_a   1.000
_cell.length_b   1.000
_cell.length_c   1.000
_cell.angle_alpha   90.00
_cell.angle_beta   90.00
_cell.angle_gamma   90.00
#
_symmetry.space_group_name_H-M   'P 1'
#
loop_
_entity.id
_entity.type
_entity.pdbx_description
1 polymer ?
#
loop_
_entity_poly.entity_id
_entity_poly.type
_entity_poly.pdbx_seq_one_letter_code
_entity_poly.pdbx_strand_id
1 'polypeptide(L)' 'MDIVEAILDAFNAHDLDAIMEFFADGCSLDMPRGPDPWGQRFVGKAAVREGLATRFAGLPDVHYGDVRHWISGNMVV' A
#
# COMPACT_ATOMS: atom_id res chain seq x y z
N MET A 1 -5.98 18.46 -1.75
CA MET A 1 -6.02 17.12 -1.17
C MET A 1 -4.58 16.65 -1.09
N ASP A 2 -4.14 16.26 0.09
CA ASP A 2 -2.79 15.73 0.29
C ASP A 2 -2.65 14.40 -0.48
N ILE A 3 -1.47 14.08 -1.03
CA ILE A 3 -1.22 12.80 -1.70
C ILE A 3 -1.43 11.62 -0.74
N VAL A 4 -1.15 11.84 0.56
CA VAL A 4 -1.35 10.85 1.61
C VAL A 4 -2.84 10.59 1.84
N GLU A 5 -3.66 11.64 1.85
CA GLU A 5 -5.12 11.50 1.96
C GLU A 5 -5.69 10.77 0.75
N ALA A 6 -5.24 11.14 -0.46
CA ALA A 6 -5.75 10.57 -1.70
C ALA A 6 -5.46 9.07 -1.83
N ILE A 7 -4.25 8.63 -1.49
CA ILE A 7 -3.91 7.20 -1.52
C ILE A 7 -4.68 6.43 -0.43
N LEU A 8 -4.91 7.03 0.74
CA LEU A 8 -5.69 6.39 1.81
C LEU A 8 -7.17 6.25 1.46
N ASP A 9 -7.75 7.22 0.76
CA ASP A 9 -9.11 7.11 0.24
C ASP A 9 -9.22 5.96 -0.78
N ALA A 10 -8.23 5.81 -1.67
CA ALA A 10 -8.16 4.68 -2.59
C ALA A 10 -8.03 3.33 -1.84
N PHE A 11 -7.22 3.30 -0.76
CA PHE A 11 -7.11 2.14 0.12
C PHE A 11 -8.43 1.79 0.81
N ASN A 12 -9.16 2.78 1.33
CA ASN A 12 -10.44 2.57 2.02
C ASN A 12 -11.57 2.18 1.06
N ALA A 13 -11.47 2.57 -0.21
CA ALA A 13 -12.37 2.12 -1.28
C ALA A 13 -12.04 0.70 -1.80
N HIS A 14 -10.95 0.08 -1.34
CA HIS A 14 -10.37 -1.18 -1.86
C HIS A 14 -10.17 -1.17 -3.39
N ASP A 15 -9.93 0.01 -3.96
CA ASP A 15 -9.74 0.19 -5.39
C ASP A 15 -8.26 -0.03 -5.74
N LEU A 16 -7.91 -1.27 -6.08
CA LEU A 16 -6.54 -1.63 -6.45
C LEU A 16 -6.02 -0.82 -7.64
N ASP A 17 -6.85 -0.50 -8.62
CA ASP A 17 -6.37 0.18 -9.81
C ASP A 17 -6.07 1.65 -9.48
N ALA A 18 -6.93 2.31 -8.70
CA ALA A 18 -6.68 3.66 -8.18
C ALA A 18 -5.45 3.71 -7.25
N ILE A 19 -5.28 2.72 -6.36
CA ILE A 19 -4.10 2.64 -5.48
C ILE A 19 -2.82 2.58 -6.32
N MET A 20 -2.81 1.76 -7.38
CA MET A 20 -1.61 1.55 -8.19
C MET A 20 -1.19 2.77 -9.02
N GLU A 21 -2.07 3.77 -9.21
CA GLU A 21 -1.71 5.05 -9.84
C GLU A 21 -0.69 5.85 -9.03
N PHE A 22 -0.65 5.64 -7.70
CA PHE A 22 0.32 6.30 -6.80
C PHE A 22 1.68 5.62 -6.76
N PHE A 23 1.83 4.43 -7.37
CA PHE A 23 3.08 3.67 -7.33
C PHE A 23 3.91 3.91 -8.60
N ALA A 24 5.23 4.00 -8.44
CA ALA A 24 6.16 4.03 -9.57
C ALA A 24 6.39 2.62 -10.15
N ASP A 25 6.82 2.51 -11.42
CA ASP A 25 7.03 1.21 -12.07
C ASP A 25 8.01 0.31 -11.32
N GLY A 26 9.07 0.90 -10.75
CA GLY A 26 10.08 0.23 -9.93
C GLY A 26 9.79 0.19 -8.42
N CYS A 27 8.53 0.37 -8.00
CA CYS A 27 8.17 0.33 -6.59
C CYS A 27 8.44 -1.03 -5.94
N SER A 28 8.55 -1.03 -4.62
CA SER A 28 8.59 -2.24 -3.81
C SER A 28 7.60 -2.14 -2.66
N LEU A 29 7.00 -3.28 -2.29
CA LEU A 29 6.14 -3.43 -1.14
C LEU A 29 6.70 -4.49 -0.22
N ASP A 30 6.88 -4.14 1.05
CA ASP A 30 7.25 -5.09 2.11
C ASP A 30 6.03 -5.38 2.96
N MET A 31 5.65 -6.65 3.04
CA MET A 31 4.57 -7.12 3.90
C MET A 31 5.13 -7.91 5.07
N PRO A 32 4.60 -7.73 6.29
CA PRO A 32 5.14 -8.37 7.49
C PRO A 32 4.92 -9.90 7.52
N ARG A 33 3.95 -10.42 6.76
CA ARG A 33 3.70 -11.86 6.64
C ARG A 33 4.47 -12.41 5.45
N GLY A 34 5.30 -13.44 5.68
CA GLY A 34 6.06 -14.10 4.62
C GLY A 34 7.09 -15.09 5.14
N PRO A 35 7.78 -15.80 4.24
CA PRO A 35 8.76 -16.84 4.58
C PRO A 35 10.12 -16.29 5.04
N ASP A 36 10.44 -15.02 4.75
CA ASP A 36 11.74 -14.44 5.06
C ASP A 36 11.75 -13.74 6.43
N PRO A 37 12.93 -13.47 7.03
CA PRO A 37 13.03 -12.75 8.31
C PRO A 37 12.42 -11.34 8.29
N TRP A 38 12.27 -10.73 7.12
CA TRP A 38 11.62 -9.43 6.90
C TRP A 38 10.18 -9.55 6.39
N GLY A 39 9.60 -10.75 6.40
CA GLY A 39 8.28 -11.04 5.85
C GLY A 39 8.37 -11.42 4.37
N GLN A 40 7.68 -10.67 3.49
CA GLN A 40 7.69 -10.91 2.04
C GLN A 40 7.84 -9.58 1.29
N ARG A 41 8.77 -9.54 0.33
CA ARG A 41 9.00 -8.38 -0.54
C ARG A 41 8.45 -8.64 -1.94
N PHE A 42 7.75 -7.65 -2.47
CA PHE A 42 7.26 -7.59 -3.85
C PHE A 42 7.97 -6.46 -4.57
N VAL A 43 8.45 -6.70 -5.80
CA VAL A 43 9.21 -5.72 -6.58
C VAL A 43 8.57 -5.54 -7.95
N GLY A 44 8.33 -4.28 -8.31
CA GLY A 44 7.64 -3.88 -9.53
C GLY A 44 6.13 -3.83 -9.37
N LYS A 45 5.47 -2.95 -10.14
CA LYS A 45 4.02 -2.70 -10.05
C LYS A 45 3.15 -3.95 -10.06
N ALA A 46 3.43 -4.90 -10.95
CA ALA A 46 2.63 -6.12 -11.07
C ALA A 46 2.67 -6.95 -9.77
N ALA A 47 3.87 -7.19 -9.23
CA ALA A 47 4.02 -7.94 -7.99
C ALA A 47 3.44 -7.18 -6.78
N VAL A 48 3.61 -5.87 -6.73
CA VAL A 48 3.02 -5.04 -5.67
C VAL A 48 1.49 -5.10 -5.71
N ARG A 49 0.88 -5.03 -6.90
CA ARG A 49 -0.57 -5.16 -7.06
C ARG A 49 -1.07 -6.52 -6.57
N GLU A 50 -0.37 -7.60 -6.90
CA GLU A 50 -0.69 -8.93 -6.37
C GLU A 50 -0.60 -8.98 -4.84
N GLY A 51 0.47 -8.44 -4.26
CA GLY A 51 0.65 -8.34 -2.82
C GLY A 51 -0.53 -7.62 -2.13
N LEU A 52 -0.92 -6.45 -2.64
CA LEU A 52 -2.05 -5.68 -2.13
C LEU A 52 -3.39 -6.43 -2.30
N ALA A 53 -3.59 -7.14 -3.42
CA ALA A 53 -4.80 -7.95 -3.62
C ALA A 53 -4.94 -9.04 -2.54
N THR A 54 -3.84 -9.70 -2.14
CA THR A 54 -3.87 -10.69 -1.06
C THR A 54 -4.22 -10.06 0.30
N ARG A 55 -3.83 -8.79 0.52
CA ARG A 55 -4.15 -8.06 1.75
C ARG A 55 -5.66 -7.86 1.89
N PHE A 56 -6.33 -7.43 0.82
CA PHE A 56 -7.79 -7.25 0.83
C PHE A 56 -8.54 -8.59 0.90
N ALA A 57 -8.01 -9.65 0.27
CA ALA A 57 -8.59 -10.99 0.42
C ALA A 57 -8.51 -11.51 1.86
N GLY A 58 -7.42 -11.21 2.58
CA GLY A 58 -7.22 -11.65 3.96
C GLY A 58 -7.87 -10.75 5.02
N LEU A 59 -8.12 -9.48 4.70
CA LEU A 59 -8.71 -8.46 5.58
C LEU A 59 -9.75 -7.65 4.78
N PRO A 60 -10.93 -8.23 4.49
CA PRO A 60 -11.91 -7.63 3.59
C PRO A 60 -12.52 -6.33 4.14
N ASP A 61 -12.58 -6.16 5.45
CA ASP A 61 -13.15 -4.96 6.09
C ASP A 61 -12.06 -3.98 6.57
N VAL A 62 -10.85 -4.07 6.00
CA VAL A 62 -9.75 -3.18 6.41
C VAL A 62 -10.09 -1.73 6.10
N HIS A 63 -9.96 -0.87 7.11
CA HIS A 63 -10.19 0.57 6.99
C HIS A 63 -9.12 1.33 7.76
N TYR A 64 -8.57 2.35 7.12
CA TYR A 64 -7.57 3.26 7.67
C TYR A 64 -8.28 4.50 8.21
N GLY A 65 -8.47 4.54 9.53
CA GLY A 65 -9.04 5.69 10.27
C GLY A 65 -8.01 6.33 11.21
N ASP A 66 -8.38 7.47 11.81
CA ASP A 66 -7.55 8.23 12.78
C ASP A 66 -6.10 8.49 12.33
N VAL A 67 -5.95 8.76 11.04
CA VAL A 67 -4.65 8.86 10.37
C VAL A 67 -3.86 10.05 10.90
N ARG A 68 -2.60 9.80 11.26
CA ARG A 68 -1.57 10.83 11.47
C ARG A 68 -0.39 10.47 10.58
N HIS A 69 0.08 11.42 9.81
CA HIS A 69 1.23 11.24 8.94
C HIS A 69 2.28 12.33 9.20
N TRP A 70 3.55 12.00 8.99
CA TRP A 70 4.66 12.95 9.08
C TRP A 70 5.48 12.92 7.81
N ILE A 71 5.75 14.10 7.24
CA ILE A 71 6.48 14.25 5.99
C ILE A 71 7.86 14.86 6.27
N SER A 72 8.90 14.23 5.71
CA SER A 72 10.26 14.76 5.68
C SER A 72 10.84 14.58 4.28
N GLY A 73 10.96 15.69 3.54
CA GLY A 73 11.41 15.65 2.15
C GLY A 73 10.47 14.80 1.28
N ASN A 74 10.98 13.68 0.77
CA ASN A 74 10.25 12.71 -0.05
C ASN A 74 9.82 11.44 0.72
N MET A 75 9.90 11.46 2.04
CA MET A 75 9.48 10.36 2.91
C MET A 75 8.23 10.75 3.68
N VAL A 76 7.29 9.81 3.79
CA VAL A 76 6.12 9.89 4.64
C VAL A 76 6.00 8.61 5.47
N VAL A 77 5.61 8.77 6.74
CA VAL A 77 5.29 7.68 7.67
C VAL A 77 3.94 7.91 8.33
#